data_AF-R7NGI0-F1
#
_entry.id   AF-R7NGI0-F1
#
_cell.length_a   1.000
_cell.length_b   1.000
_cell.length_c   1.000
_cell.angle_alpha   90.00
_cell.angle_beta   90.00
_cell.angle_gamma   90.00
#
_symmetry.space_group_name_H-M   'P 1'
#
loop_
_entity.id
_entity.type
_entity.pdbx_description
1 polymer ?
#
loop_
_entity_poly.entity_id
_entity_poly.type
_entity_poly.pdbx_seq_one_letter_code
_entity_poly.pdbx_strand_id
1 'polypeptide(L)'
;MLYSDYLDYWMKEYFEINYKYTTTKRYSEAFESIKKELGKYRLAYLTPYVLNQALLRIAQKVNSKDALRNYQKVIRSSLRDAAYYFGFIENNPAADLQLPRFYSFEVKKTM
;
A
#
# COMPACT_ATOMS: atom_id res chain seq x y z
N MET A 1 9.02 15.14 -1.39
CA MET A 1 8.82 13.94 -2.21
C MET A 1 7.33 13.60 -2.23
N LEU A 2 6.73 13.38 -3.40
CA LEU A 2 5.40 12.76 -3.45
C LEU A 2 5.53 11.28 -3.12
N TYR A 3 4.45 10.67 -2.65
CA TYR A 3 4.46 9.24 -2.38
C TYR A 3 4.61 8.42 -3.67
N SER A 4 4.11 8.91 -4.81
CA SER A 4 4.36 8.29 -6.12
C SER A 4 5.85 8.20 -6.44
N ASP A 5 6.57 9.31 -6.28
CA ASP A 5 7.99 9.38 -6.63
C ASP A 5 8.81 8.48 -5.72
N TYR A 6 8.47 8.48 -4.42
CA TYR A 6 9.08 7.59 -3.44
C TYR A 6 8.82 6.12 -3.79
N LEU A 7 7.57 5.79 -4.11
CA LEU A 7 7.20 4.42 -4.46
C LEU A 7 8.00 3.95 -5.67
N ASP A 8 8.13 4.77 -6.72
CA ASP A 8 8.89 4.43 -7.94
C ASP A 8 10.35 4.10 -7.62
N TYR A 9 11.00 4.93 -6.79
CA TYR A 9 12.33 4.65 -6.26
C TYR A 9 12.35 3.34 -5.45
N TRP A 10 11.44 3.21 -4.48
CA TRP A 10 11.40 2.07 -3.56
C TRP A 10 11.21 0.74 -4.28
N MET A 11 10.36 0.68 -5.31
CA MET A 11 10.15 -0.55 -6.08
C MET A 11 11.38 -0.93 -6.87
N LYS A 12 11.91 0.00 -7.68
CA LYS A 12 12.97 -0.27 -8.65
C LYS A 12 14.34 -0.41 -8.00
N GLU A 13 14.70 0.53 -7.13
CA GLU A 13 16.06 0.67 -6.62
C GLU A 13 16.28 -0.07 -5.29
N TYR A 14 15.21 -0.51 -4.62
CA TYR A 14 15.30 -1.23 -3.35
C TYR A 14 14.57 -2.58 -3.37
N PHE A 15 13.27 -2.61 -3.67
CA PHE A 15 12.46 -3.81 -3.50
C PHE A 15 12.84 -4.90 -4.51
N GLU A 16 13.04 -4.55 -5.79
CA GLU A 16 13.43 -5.49 -6.84
C GLU A 16 14.77 -6.19 -6.58
N ILE A 17 15.72 -5.47 -5.97
CA ILE A 17 17.06 -6.00 -5.66
C ILE A 17 17.00 -6.95 -4.46
N ASN A 18 16.16 -6.64 -3.47
CA ASN A 18 16.13 -7.35 -2.20
C ASN A 18 15.12 -8.51 -2.14
N TYR A 19 14.15 -8.58 -3.05
CA TYR A 19 13.06 -9.56 -3.02
C TYR A 19 13.00 -10.43 -4.29
N LYS A 20 12.48 -11.65 -4.13
CA LYS A 20 12.30 -12.60 -5.24
C LYS A 20 11.36 -12.03 -6.30
N TYR A 21 11.67 -12.29 -7.57
CA TYR A 21 10.87 -11.87 -8.74
C TYR A 21 9.36 -12.11 -8.59
N THR A 22 8.95 -13.28 -8.10
CA THR A 22 7.52 -13.61 -7.91
C THR A 22 6.83 -12.70 -6.90
N THR A 23 7.55 -12.26 -5.87
CA THR A 23 7.04 -11.33 -4.85
C THR A 23 6.96 -9.92 -5.43
N THR A 24 8.01 -9.50 -6.15
CA THR A 24 8.04 -8.22 -6.87
C THR A 24 6.88 -8.10 -7.84
N LYS A 25 6.69 -9.08 -8.72
CA LYS A 25 5.60 -9.08 -9.71
C LYS A 25 4.23 -8.93 -9.04
N ARG A 26 3.99 -9.63 -7.93
CA ARG A 26 2.73 -9.51 -7.20
C ARG A 26 2.57 -8.12 -6.56
N TYR A 27 3.65 -7.50 -6.11
CA TYR A 27 3.61 -6.19 -5.46
C TYR A 27 3.44 -5.07 -6.49
N SER A 28 4.04 -5.19 -7.68
CA SER A 28 3.88 -4.23 -8.77
C SER A 28 2.44 -4.15 -9.28
N GLU A 29 1.68 -5.25 -9.25
CA GLU A 29 0.24 -5.25 -9.57
C GLU A 29 -0.59 -4.36 -8.61
N ALA A 30 -0.24 -4.34 -7.32
CA ALA A 30 -0.91 -3.49 -6.33
C ALA A 30 -0.45 -2.02 -6.41
N PHE A 31 0.76 -1.81 -6.88
CA PHE A 31 1.48 -0.55 -6.83
C PHE A 31 0.81 0.57 -7.64
N GLU A 32 0.40 0.29 -8.87
CA GLU A 32 -0.28 1.28 -9.73
C GLU A 32 -1.59 1.79 -9.12
N SER A 33 -2.36 0.89 -8.53
CA SER A 33 -3.59 1.23 -7.82
C SER A 33 -3.32 2.04 -6.54
N ILE A 34 -2.22 1.75 -5.82
CA ILE A 34 -1.78 2.55 -4.67
C ILE A 34 -1.38 3.95 -5.12
N LYS A 35 -0.65 4.10 -6.22
CA LYS A 35 -0.27 5.42 -6.77
C LYS A 35 -1.50 6.25 -7.15
N LYS A 36 -2.54 5.64 -7.71
CA LYS A 36 -3.80 6.34 -8.02
C LYS A 36 -4.51 6.88 -6.77
N GLU A 37 -4.50 6.13 -5.66
CA GLU A 37 -5.18 6.53 -4.42
C GLU A 37 -4.33 7.47 -3.55
N LEU A 38 -3.04 7.17 -3.42
CA LEU A 38 -2.13 7.78 -2.43
C LEU A 38 -0.95 8.54 -3.05
N GLY A 39 -0.64 8.35 -4.34
CA GLY A 39 0.56 8.89 -4.97
C GLY A 39 0.60 10.43 -4.97
N LYS A 40 -0.56 11.08 -5.04
CA LYS A 40 -0.69 12.54 -5.02
C LYS A 40 -0.33 13.21 -3.69
N TYR A 41 -0.29 12.44 -2.59
CA TYR A 41 0.05 13.00 -1.29
C TYR A 41 1.57 13.13 -1.16
N ARG A 42 2.01 14.18 -0.48
CA ARG A 42 3.40 14.26 -0.02
C ARG A 42 3.63 13.14 1.00
N LEU A 43 4.78 12.48 0.90
CA LEU A 43 5.15 11.39 1.80
C LEU A 43 5.02 11.80 3.28
N ALA A 44 5.48 13.00 3.63
CA ALA A 44 5.39 13.58 4.97
C ALA A 44 3.96 13.91 5.45
N TYR A 45 2.97 13.95 4.56
CA TYR A 45 1.56 14.27 4.89
C TYR A 45 0.66 13.04 4.92
N LEU A 46 1.23 11.84 4.72
CA LEU A 46 0.48 10.61 4.91
C LEU A 46 0.21 10.40 6.40
N THR A 47 -1.06 10.35 6.76
CA THR A 47 -1.53 10.07 8.12
C THR A 47 -2.24 8.71 8.15
N PRO A 48 -2.35 8.07 9.33
CA PRO A 48 -3.14 6.85 9.48
C PRO A 48 -4.56 6.98 8.92
N TYR A 49 -5.19 8.16 9.06
CA TYR A 49 -6.51 8.44 8.50
C TYR A 49 -6.54 8.33 6.97
N VAL A 50 -5.59 9.00 6.28
CA VAL A 50 -5.50 8.97 4.81
C VAL A 50 -5.26 7.54 4.30
N LEU A 51 -4.41 6.78 4.99
CA LEU A 51 -4.12 5.38 4.63
C LEU A 51 -5.34 4.48 4.81
N ASN A 52 -6.09 4.64 5.90
CA ASN A 52 -7.33 3.88 6.12
C ASN A 52 -8.39 4.21 5.07
N GLN A 53 -8.56 5.50 4.72
CA GLN A 53 -9.48 5.92 3.66
C GLN A 53 -9.11 5.31 2.30
N ALA A 54 -7.83 5.30 1.94
CA ALA A 54 -7.37 4.66 0.71
C ALA A 54 -7.62 3.15 0.74
N LEU A 55 -7.32 2.48 1.85
CA LEU A 55 -7.52 1.04 1.98
C LEU A 55 -9.00 0.64 1.91
N LEU A 56 -9.90 1.48 2.44
CA LEU A 56 -11.36 1.30 2.28
C LEU A 56 -11.80 1.44 0.82
N ARG A 57 -11.28 2.43 0.08
CA ARG A 57 -11.58 2.59 -1.37
C ARG A 57 -11.05 1.45 -2.21
N ILE A 58 -9.85 0.96 -1.90
CA ILE A 58 -9.28 -0.23 -2.55
C ILE A 58 -10.14 -1.45 -2.26
N ALA A 59 -10.60 -1.62 -1.02
CA ALA A 59 -11.43 -2.75 -0.63
C ALA A 59 -12.76 -2.83 -1.39
N GLN A 60 -13.33 -1.69 -1.81
CA GLN A 60 -14.52 -1.66 -2.67
C GLN A 60 -14.26 -2.14 -4.11
N LYS A 61 -13.00 -2.18 -4.54
CA LYS A 61 -12.57 -2.50 -5.91
C LYS A 61 -12.00 -3.91 -6.07
N VAL A 62 -11.61 -4.55 -4.97
CA VAL A 62 -10.96 -5.86 -5.00
C VAL A 62 -11.92 -6.98 -4.62
N ASN A 63 -11.72 -8.15 -5.21
CA ASN A 63 -12.67 -9.26 -5.10
C ASN A 63 -12.29 -10.27 -4.01
N SER A 64 -11.16 -10.09 -3.33
CA SER A 64 -10.73 -11.01 -2.28
C SER A 64 -9.97 -10.31 -1.15
N LYS A 65 -10.07 -10.91 0.04
CA LYS A 65 -9.33 -10.48 1.23
C LYS A 65 -7.81 -10.59 1.03
N ASP A 66 -7.35 -11.60 0.30
CA ASP A 66 -5.92 -11.77 0.02
C ASP A 66 -5.39 -10.73 -0.95
N ALA A 67 -6.19 -10.32 -1.94
CA ALA A 67 -5.83 -9.18 -2.78
C ALA A 67 -5.68 -7.92 -1.91
N LEU A 68 -6.68 -7.59 -1.08
CA LEU A 68 -6.64 -6.45 -0.16
C LEU A 68 -5.43 -6.49 0.78
N ARG A 69 -5.08 -7.68 1.28
CA ARG A 69 -3.90 -7.91 2.12
C ARG A 69 -2.59 -7.59 1.39
N ASN A 70 -2.49 -7.84 0.08
CA ASN A 70 -1.30 -7.45 -0.68
C ASN A 70 -1.15 -5.93 -0.75
N TYR A 71 -2.24 -5.18 -0.98
CA TYR A 71 -2.22 -3.71 -0.94
C TYR A 71 -1.74 -3.18 0.40
N GLN A 72 -2.31 -3.68 1.50
CA GLN A 72 -1.90 -3.31 2.85
C GLN A 72 -0.42 -3.62 3.09
N LYS A 73 0.08 -4.77 2.63
CA LYS A 73 1.50 -5.15 2.77
C LYS A 73 2.43 -4.18 2.05
N VAL A 74 2.11 -3.78 0.82
CA VAL A 74 2.92 -2.81 0.06
C VAL A 74 2.96 -1.46 0.79
N ILE A 75 1.82 -0.96 1.23
CA ILE A 75 1.72 0.31 1.98
C ILE A 75 2.55 0.26 3.26
N ARG A 76 2.39 -0.82 4.05
CA ARG A 76 3.11 -0.98 5.32
C ARG A 76 4.61 -1.11 5.13
N SER A 77 5.06 -1.91 4.16
CA SER A 77 6.49 -2.13 3.91
C SER A 77 7.16 -0.85 3.42
N SER A 78 6.61 -0.21 2.38
CA SER A 78 7.19 1.01 1.82
C SER A 78 7.26 2.14 2.85
N LEU A 79 6.24 2.35 3.67
CA LEU A 79 6.24 3.42 4.68
C LEU A 79 7.09 3.10 5.91
N ARG A 80 7.24 1.81 6.26
CA ARG A 80 8.21 1.38 7.28
C ARG A 80 9.63 1.68 6.81
N ASP A 81 9.96 1.33 5.57
CA ASP A 81 11.31 1.54 5.04
C ASP A 81 11.58 3.05 4.86
N ALA A 82 10.56 3.83 4.46
CA ALA A 82 10.65 5.30 4.40
C ALA A 82 11.01 5.92 5.75
N ALA A 83 10.41 5.42 6.84
CA ALA A 83 10.63 5.95 8.18
C ALA A 83 11.95 5.46 8.78
N TYR A 84 12.17 4.14 8.79
CA TYR A 84 13.21 3.53 9.61
C TYR A 84 14.50 3.22 8.85
N TYR A 85 14.44 3.01 7.53
CA TYR A 85 15.61 2.69 6.75
C TYR A 85 16.17 3.93 6.04
N PHE A 86 15.31 4.70 5.38
CA PHE A 86 15.72 5.89 4.61
C PHE A 86 15.66 7.19 5.41
N GLY A 87 14.88 7.26 6.49
CA GLY A 87 14.71 8.47 7.29
C GLY A 87 14.00 9.62 6.54
N PHE A 88 13.18 9.32 5.53
CA PHE A 88 12.43 10.32 4.77
C PHE A 88 11.26 10.92 5.55
N ILE A 89 10.76 10.20 6.55
CA ILE A 89 9.72 10.64 7.47
C ILE A 89 10.09 10.24 8.89
N GLU A 90 9.71 11.06 9.86
CA GLU A 90 10.04 10.86 11.27
C GLU A 90 9.31 9.66 11.88
N ASN A 91 8.04 9.48 11.51
CA ASN A 91 7.16 8.46 12.07
C ASN A 91 6.55 7.61 10.96
N ASN A 92 6.31 6.32 11.22
CA ASN A 92 5.64 5.43 10.28
C ASN A 92 4.10 5.52 10.42
N PRO A 93 3.38 6.20 9.50
CA PRO A 93 1.92 6.34 9.61
C PRO A 93 1.16 5.03 9.35
N ALA A 94 1.83 4.00 8.83
CA ALA A 94 1.24 2.70 8.54
C ALA A 94 1.47 1.66 9.64
N ALA A 95 2.12 2.01 10.75
CA ALA A 95 2.49 1.09 11.83
C ALA A 95 1.29 0.25 12.33
N ASP A 96 0.13 0.88 12.49
CA ASP A 96 -1.10 0.23 12.97
C ASP A 96 -2.19 0.14 11.89
N LEU A 97 -1.83 0.27 10.60
CA LEU A 97 -2.79 0.12 9.51
C LEU A 97 -3.38 -1.30 9.53
N GLN A 98 -4.67 -1.42 9.80
CA GLN A 98 -5.40 -2.70 9.87
C GLN A 98 -6.18 -2.97 8.58
N LEU A 99 -6.48 -4.25 8.32
CA LEU A 99 -7.43 -4.59 7.26
C LEU A 99 -8.83 -4.15 7.70
N PRO A 100 -9.57 -3.44 6.83
CA PRO A 100 -10.97 -3.17 7.08
C PRO A 100 -11.74 -4.47 7.33
N ARG A 101 -12.63 -4.43 8.33
CA ARG A 101 -13.52 -5.54 8.66
C ARG A 101 -14.69 -5.57 7.68
N PHE A 102 -14.46 -6.04 6.45
CA PHE A 102 -15.56 -6.26 5.49
C PHE A 102 -16.23 -7.61 5.76
N TYR A 103 -17.52 -7.57 6.11
CA TYR A 103 -18.41 -8.74 6.18
C TYR A 103 -18.86 -9.25 4.79
N SER A 104 -18.44 -8.62 3.68
CA SER A 104 -19.12 -8.73 2.38
C SER A 104 -18.34 -9.37 1.23
N PHE A 105 -17.21 -10.06 1.46
CA PHE A 105 -16.65 -10.90 0.39
C PHE A 105 -17.57 -12.10 0.06
N GLU A 106 -18.54 -12.40 0.91
CA GLU A 106 -19.54 -13.45 0.70
C GLU A 106 -20.81 -13.00 -0.04
N VAL A 107 -21.00 -11.71 -0.34
CA VAL A 107 -22.25 -11.23 -0.95
C VAL A 107 -22.01 -10.48 -2.26
N LYS A 108 -21.54 -11.22 -3.27
CA LYS A 108 -21.99 -11.07 -4.66
C LYS A 108 -22.13 -12.45 -5.30
N LYS A 109 -22.96 -13.32 -4.71
CA LYS A 109 -23.74 -14.26 -5.53
C LYS A 109 -24.84 -13.43 -6.17
N THR A 110 -24.56 -12.90 -7.36
CA THR A 110 -25.61 -12.37 -8.24
C THR A 110 -26.57 -13.52 -8.50
N MET A 111 -27.84 -13.34 -8.09
CA MET A 111 -28.97 -14.12 -8.60
C MET A 111 -29.18 -13.82 -10.08
#